data_AF-A0A2S9FW27-F1
#
_entry.id   AF-A0A2S9FW27-F1
#
_cell.length_a   1.000
_cell.length_b   1.000
_cell.length_c   1.000
_cell.angle_alpha   90.00
_cell.angle_beta   90.00
_cell.angle_gamma   90.00
#
_symmetry.space_group_name_H-M   'P 1'
#
loop_
_entity.id
_entity.type
_entity.pdbx_description
1 polymer ?
#
loop_
_entity_poly.entity_id
_entity_poly.type
_entity_poly.pdbx_seq_one_letter_code
_entity_poly.pdbx_strand_id
1 'polypeptide(L)'
;MPDQPAVPSVPRFVDRHIGPDAQAVDTLLSTIGVASLDELAATALPAGILDPLTSSGVAPGLEHLPPAASEDEALTELRALADSN
;
A
#
# COMPACT_ATOMS: atom_id res chain seq x y z
N MET A 1 27.69 -5.11 22.96
CA MET A 1 27.65 -5.13 21.48
C MET A 1 27.63 -3.69 21.02
N PRO A 2 28.51 -3.26 20.10
CA PRO A 2 28.40 -1.91 19.57
C PRO A 2 27.13 -1.79 18.75
N ASP A 3 26.48 -0.65 18.91
CA ASP A 3 25.30 -0.17 18.20
C ASP A 3 25.60 -0.17 16.69
N GLN A 4 25.01 -1.10 15.93
CA GLN A 4 25.12 -1.07 14.47
C GLN A 4 24.19 0.02 13.93
N PRO A 5 24.68 0.95 13.09
CA PRO A 5 23.81 1.94 12.47
C PRO A 5 22.77 1.21 11.60
N ALA A 6 21.50 1.59 11.75
CA ALA A 6 20.41 1.08 10.93
C ALA A 6 20.75 1.30 9.45
N VAL A 7 20.88 0.20 8.70
CA VAL A 7 21.09 0.23 7.26
C VAL A 7 19.87 0.93 6.64
N PRO A 8 20.03 1.98 5.82
CA PRO A 8 18.88 2.62 5.20
C PRO A 8 18.18 1.60 4.30
N SER A 9 16.94 1.26 4.65
CA SER A 9 16.07 0.43 3.81
C SER A 9 15.72 1.20 2.55
N VAL A 10 15.88 0.58 1.38
CA VAL A 10 15.41 1.15 0.11
C VAL A 10 13.89 1.37 0.21
N PRO A 11 13.37 2.57 -0.09
CA PRO A 11 11.92 2.83 -0.03
C PRO A 11 11.20 1.94 -1.04
N ARG A 12 10.07 1.35 -0.62
CA ARG A 12 9.24 0.54 -1.52
C ARG A 12 8.55 1.45 -2.52
N PHE A 13 8.03 0.87 -3.61
CA PHE A 13 7.23 1.61 -4.59
C PHE A 13 6.10 2.40 -3.93
N VAL A 14 5.37 1.79 -2.99
CA VAL A 14 4.27 2.46 -2.26
C VAL A 14 4.73 3.66 -1.44
N ASP A 15 5.95 3.64 -0.90
CA ASP A 15 6.51 4.74 -0.11
C ASP A 15 6.92 5.93 -1.00
N ARG A 16 7.08 5.71 -2.30
CA ARG A 16 7.32 6.76 -3.31
C ARG A 16 6.05 7.19 -4.05
N HIS A 17 5.07 6.30 -4.14
CA HIS A 17 3.81 6.51 -4.85
C HIS A 17 2.77 7.22 -3.97
N ILE A 18 2.69 6.85 -2.69
CA ILE A 18 1.78 7.46 -1.72
C ILE A 18 2.53 8.61 -1.05
N GLY A 19 2.08 9.85 -1.29
CA GLY A 19 2.73 11.05 -0.78
C GLY A 19 2.72 11.16 0.75
N PRO A 20 1.56 11.04 1.42
CA PRO A 20 1.47 11.09 2.87
C PRO A 20 2.13 9.86 3.51
N ASP A 21 3.12 10.10 4.37
CA ASP A 21 3.62 9.10 5.30
C ASP A 21 2.67 8.90 6.50
N ALA A 22 3.03 8.02 7.42
CA ALA A 22 2.20 7.72 8.59
C ALA A 22 1.89 8.97 9.43
N GLN A 23 2.86 9.86 9.65
CA GLN A 23 2.66 11.06 10.45
C GLN A 23 1.75 12.07 9.74
N ALA A 24 1.91 12.20 8.42
CA ALA A 24 1.02 13.02 7.60
C ALA A 24 -0.41 12.47 7.61
N VAL A 25 -0.59 11.14 7.49
CA VAL A 25 -1.90 10.48 7.59
C VAL A 25 -2.53 10.75 8.96
N ASP A 26 -1.80 10.58 10.06
CA ASP A 26 -2.31 10.86 11.41
C ASP A 26 -2.78 12.32 11.56
N THR A 27 -2.01 13.25 11.00
CA THR A 27 -2.38 14.68 10.99
C THR A 27 -3.67 14.93 10.22
N LEU A 28 -3.83 14.32 9.04
CA LEU A 28 -5.03 14.46 8.22
C LEU A 28 -6.26 13.86 8.93
N LEU A 29 -6.14 12.65 9.48
CA LEU A 29 -7.22 11.96 10.21
C LEU A 29 -7.67 12.78 11.42
N SER A 30 -6.73 13.28 12.22
CA SER A 30 -7.04 14.16 13.35
C SER A 30 -7.70 15.47 12.92
N THR A 31 -7.34 16.01 11.75
CA THR A 31 -7.92 17.26 11.24
C THR A 31 -9.38 17.10 10.86
N ILE A 32 -9.74 15.95 10.27
CA ILE A 32 -11.12 15.65 9.85
C ILE A 32 -11.94 14.94 10.93
N GLY A 33 -11.33 14.60 12.07
CA GLY A 33 -12.02 14.08 13.25
C GLY A 33 -12.38 12.59 13.19
N VAL A 34 -11.62 11.78 12.45
CA VAL A 34 -11.78 10.31 12.38
C VAL A 34 -10.52 9.62 12.91
N ALA A 35 -10.66 8.45 13.53
CA ALA A 35 -9.57 7.78 14.25
C ALA A 35 -8.72 6.85 13.37
N SER A 36 -9.20 6.47 12.18
CA SER A 36 -8.48 5.58 11.26
C SER A 36 -8.93 5.71 9.81
N LEU A 37 -8.13 5.16 8.89
CA LEU A 37 -8.52 5.03 7.48
C LEU A 37 -9.74 4.09 7.29
N ASP A 38 -9.88 3.07 8.13
CA ASP A 38 -11.05 2.18 8.09
C ASP A 38 -12.33 2.91 8.50
N GLU A 39 -12.27 3.72 9.56
CA GLU A 39 -13.39 4.56 9.99
C GLU A 39 -13.75 5.60 8.91
N LEU A 40 -12.73 6.20 8.29
CA LEU A 40 -12.91 7.11 7.17
C LEU A 40 -13.64 6.42 6.01
N ALA A 41 -13.20 5.21 5.62
CA ALA A 41 -13.83 4.44 4.54
C ALA A 41 -15.29 4.10 4.85
N ALA A 42 -15.58 3.61 6.06
CA ALA A 42 -16.93 3.26 6.50
C ALA A 42 -17.86 4.49 6.59
N THR A 43 -17.31 5.67 6.91
CA THR A 43 -18.06 6.92 6.97
C THR A 43 -18.32 7.50 5.58
N ALA A 44 -17.35 7.39 4.68
CA ALA A 44 -17.42 7.97 3.34
C ALA A 44 -18.23 7.14 2.33
N LEU A 45 -18.26 5.80 2.51
CA LEU A 45 -18.88 4.88 1.55
C LEU A 45 -20.14 4.22 2.13
N PRO A 46 -21.24 4.13 1.37
CA PRO A 46 -22.39 3.33 1.77
C PRO A 46 -22.00 1.86 1.96
N ALA A 47 -22.42 1.25 3.07
CA ALA A 47 -22.07 -0.14 3.40
C ALA A 47 -22.47 -1.16 2.32
N GLY A 48 -23.50 -0.88 1.51
CA GLY A 48 -23.92 -1.78 0.43
C GLY A 48 -22.96 -1.87 -0.76
N ILE A 49 -21.97 -0.98 -0.85
CA ILE A 49 -20.96 -0.97 -1.93
C ILE A 49 -19.52 -1.02 -1.40
N LEU A 50 -19.33 -1.06 -0.08
CA LEU A 50 -18.03 -1.21 0.54
C LEU A 50 -17.71 -2.70 0.62
N ASP A 51 -16.77 -3.16 -0.20
CA ASP A 51 -16.36 -4.56 -0.21
C ASP A 51 -15.63 -4.92 1.09
N PRO A 52 -16.13 -5.92 1.86
CA PRO A 52 -15.48 -6.34 3.10
C PRO A 52 -14.21 -7.14 2.81
N LEU A 53 -13.21 -7.01 3.69
CA LEU A 53 -11.99 -7.81 3.61
C LEU A 53 -12.31 -9.30 3.71
N THR A 54 -11.60 -10.11 2.94
CA THR A 54 -11.63 -11.57 3.01
C THR A 54 -10.99 -12.07 4.31
N SER A 55 -11.10 -13.38 4.60
CA SER A 55 -10.45 -14.00 5.77
C SER A 55 -8.91 -13.87 5.77
N SER A 56 -8.32 -13.57 4.62
CA SER A 56 -6.89 -13.33 4.45
C SER A 56 -6.50 -11.85 4.64
N GLY A 57 -7.46 -10.98 4.96
CA GLY A 57 -7.23 -9.55 5.16
C GLY A 57 -7.04 -8.74 3.87
N VAL A 58 -7.41 -9.29 2.71
CA VAL A 58 -7.33 -8.59 1.41
C VAL A 58 -8.73 -8.29 0.88
N ALA A 59 -8.88 -7.17 0.17
CA ALA A 59 -10.11 -6.83 -0.51
C ALA A 59 -10.41 -7.84 -1.65
N PRO A 60 -11.69 -8.15 -1.93
CA PRO A 60 -12.06 -9.05 -3.01
C PRO A 60 -11.44 -8.65 -4.35
N GLY A 61 -10.99 -9.63 -5.12
CA GLY A 61 -10.33 -9.43 -6.40
C GLY A 61 -8.80 -9.29 -6.29
N LEU A 62 -8.26 -8.82 -5.17
CA LEU A 62 -6.81 -8.67 -5.00
C LEU A 62 -6.08 -10.01 -4.90
N GLU A 63 -6.78 -11.08 -4.48
CA GLU A 63 -6.27 -12.45 -4.46
C GLU A 63 -5.90 -13.01 -5.84
N HIS A 64 -6.39 -12.39 -6.91
CA HIS A 64 -6.08 -12.78 -8.29
C HIS A 64 -4.88 -12.04 -8.88
N LEU A 65 -4.32 -11.07 -8.14
CA LEU A 65 -3.13 -10.34 -8.57
C LEU A 65 -1.87 -11.10 -8.17
N PRO A 66 -0.79 -10.97 -8.96
CA PRO A 66 0.52 -11.44 -8.52
C PRO A 66 0.96 -10.68 -7.25
N PRO A 67 1.92 -11.22 -6.48
CA PRO A 67 2.54 -10.50 -5.39
C PRO A 67 3.10 -9.14 -5.85
N ALA A 68 3.16 -8.19 -4.93
CA ALA A 68 3.75 -6.88 -5.22
C ALA A 68 5.22 -7.05 -5.65
N ALA A 69 5.54 -6.58 -6.86
CA ALA A 69 6.90 -6.49 -7.35
C ALA A 69 7.57 -5.21 -6.87
N SER A 70 8.89 -5.26 -6.67
CA SER A 70 9.72 -4.06 -6.60
C SER A 70 9.80 -3.36 -7.96
N GLU A 71 10.26 -2.11 -7.96
CA GLU A 71 10.43 -1.35 -9.21
C GLU A 71 11.41 -2.03 -10.18
N ASP A 72 12.51 -2.60 -9.67
CA ASP A 72 13.53 -3.28 -10.48
C ASP A 72 13.02 -4.60 -11.06
N GLU A 73 12.26 -5.38 -10.28
CA GLU A 73 11.61 -6.61 -10.74
C GLU A 73 10.61 -6.30 -11.86
N ALA A 74 9.73 -5.33 -11.66
CA ALA A 74 8.74 -4.92 -12.66
C ALA A 74 9.41 -4.50 -13.98
N LEU A 75 10.50 -3.73 -13.93
CA LEU A 75 11.25 -3.35 -15.12
C LEU A 75 11.91 -4.55 -15.81
N THR A 76 12.40 -5.52 -15.05
CA THR A 76 13.03 -6.73 -15.59
C THR A 76 12.00 -7.61 -16.29
N GLU A 77 10.84 -7.83 -15.67
CA GLU A 77 9.73 -8.60 -16.24
C GLU A 77 9.20 -7.96 -17.53
N LEU A 78 8.99 -6.64 -17.52
CA LEU A 78 8.51 -5.91 -18.70
C LEU A 78 9.51 -5.97 -19.86
N ARG A 79 10.82 -5.95 -19.59
CA ARG A 79 11.84 -6.12 -20.65
C ARG A 79 11.78 -7.51 -21.26
N ALA A 80 11.68 -8.55 -20.44
CA ALA A 80 11.56 -9.93 -20.94
C ALA A 80 10.30 -10.12 -21.81
N LEU A 81 9.18 -9.50 -21.43
CA LEU A 81 7.97 -9.49 -22.25
C LEU A 81 8.19 -8.72 -23.57
N ALA A 82 8.87 -7.57 -23.53
CA ALA A 82 9.18 -6.79 -24.72
C ALA A 82 10.04 -7.58 -25.72
N ASP A 83 11.04 -8.33 -25.25
CA ASP A 83 11.93 -9.17 -26.07
C ASP A 83 11.21 -10.34 -26.77
N SER A 84 9.96 -10.63 -26.40
CA SER A 84 9.14 -11.70 -26.99
C SER A 84 8.21 -11.24 -28.12
N ASN A 85 8.24 -9.95 -28.50
CA ASN A 85 7.46 -9.37 -29.60
C ASN A 85 8.32 -9.11 -30.84
#